data_AF-A0A8R2M256-F1
#
_entry.id   AF-A0A8R2M256-F1
#
_cell.length_a   1.000
_cell.length_b   1.000
_cell.length_c   1.000
_cell.angle_alpha   90.00
_cell.angle_beta   90.00
_cell.angle_gamma   90.00
#
_symmetry.space_group_name_H-M   'P 1'
#
loop_
_entity.id
_entity.type
_entity.pdbx_description
1 polymer ?
#
loop_
_entity_poly.entity_id
_entity_poly.type
_entity_poly.pdbx_seq_one_letter_code
_entity_poly.pdbx_strand_id
1 'polypeptide(L)'
;MQVVKAFDDMYYAISEASNADPGDAGAPASHYISPKPFGQQSCCQRLGLPLRRCPLAVVGLGQNAVHHVTGVTSCTVLSRTSEDPHFNINPIVVNTITSKMPATNLPSNLRESFKHLVLADENFDKPSNVDLLLGAELFHSIYDGQRVQPSHDLPVALHSVFGWVITGKIDTNHLPPPTISSLLASTRSLDEGLKRFWEIEEPPNQVILNPEDIKCEQMYSNLTYRNPDGRYVVPMLLKEPISQLGDSFNQSFSRLVNLERRLDRNLELKKEYTAFMREYKLLGHMELSADSNKTGQYIIPHHCVVRPESTTTKLRVVFDASAKTTNGKSLNDLVYTGPKLQNDIGDILTKFRLHAVVFTADISKMYRNIELRPEDRRWQHILWRDSPSDPVTEYELKTVTYGVTSSPYLAIRTLHQLASDYEKEWPLAAASLRHDTFMDDITVGATSIETALKHKEELIQMLARAKFELRKWSSNSPEFLTQIPTEHCQVPKTFCDEKQKQSIKILGVQWDPADDNFTYALSELAPGNTKRAILSNVARIYDPLGWLAPMVLIAKLTLQELWRLQLDWDETVPLLQSWSYLLSACGLFHLVDRTQMDSLEFFYMAGV
;
A
#
# COMPACT_ATOMS: atom_id res chain seq x y z
N MET A 1 55.26 -15.88 12.58
CA MET A 1 54.30 -14.86 12.13
C MET A 1 53.71 -15.38 10.83
N GLN A 2 52.42 -15.71 10.78
CA GLN A 2 51.76 -16.07 9.52
C GLN A 2 50.99 -14.86 9.01
N VAL A 3 50.88 -14.77 7.69
CA VAL A 3 49.98 -13.88 6.94
C VAL A 3 50.55 -12.48 6.64
N VAL A 4 51.37 -12.40 5.58
CA VAL A 4 51.27 -11.30 4.60
C VAL A 4 50.60 -11.91 3.37
N LYS A 5 49.27 -11.77 3.26
CA LYS A 5 48.57 -11.98 1.99
C LYS A 5 48.32 -10.61 1.40
N ALA A 6 49.17 -10.20 0.46
CA ALA A 6 48.99 -8.99 -0.30
C ALA A 6 48.60 -9.33 -1.75
N PHE A 7 47.76 -8.47 -2.32
CA PHE A 7 47.32 -8.40 -3.72
C PHE A 7 46.08 -9.24 -4.09
N ASP A 8 44.93 -8.77 -3.60
CA ASP A 8 43.79 -8.56 -4.48
C ASP A 8 43.71 -7.06 -4.81
N ASP A 9 43.57 -6.75 -6.10
CA ASP A 9 43.48 -5.41 -6.66
C ASP A 9 42.32 -4.62 -6.03
N MET A 10 42.60 -3.80 -5.03
CA MET A 10 41.64 -2.82 -4.53
C MET A 10 42.27 -1.44 -4.53
N TYR A 11 42.10 -0.73 -5.65
CA TYR A 11 42.22 0.72 -5.69
C TYR A 11 41.14 1.31 -4.79
N TYR A 12 41.53 1.98 -3.71
CA TYR A 12 40.61 2.78 -2.89
C TYR A 12 40.99 4.25 -2.97
N ALA A 13 40.04 5.11 -3.32
CA ALA A 13 40.10 6.53 -3.00
C ALA A 13 39.43 6.74 -1.63
N ILE A 14 40.11 7.40 -0.69
CA ILE A 14 39.52 7.83 0.58
C ILE A 14 39.41 9.36 0.51
N SER A 15 38.19 9.91 0.55
CA SER A 15 37.98 11.34 0.79
C SER A 15 37.73 11.57 2.28
N GLU A 16 38.54 12.40 2.94
CA GLU A 16 38.23 12.91 4.28
C GLU A 16 37.04 13.88 4.18
N ALA A 17 35.90 13.53 4.77
CA ALA A 17 34.84 14.49 5.04
C ALA A 17 35.15 15.18 6.38
N SER A 18 35.79 16.35 6.33
CA SER A 18 36.00 17.17 7.52
C SER A 18 34.70 17.87 7.93
N ASN A 19 33.97 17.32 8.89
CA ASN A 19 33.09 18.13 9.75
C ASN A 19 33.88 18.41 11.04
N ALA A 20 34.79 19.38 10.98
CA ALA A 20 35.49 19.88 12.15
C ALA A 20 34.84 21.17 12.62
N ASP A 21 34.30 21.14 13.85
CA ASP A 21 34.07 22.32 14.67
C ASP A 21 35.41 23.09 14.84
N PRO A 22 35.41 24.44 14.83
CA PRO A 22 36.62 25.24 14.91
C PRO A 22 37.10 25.32 16.36
N GLY A 23 37.75 24.27 16.87
CA GLY A 23 38.10 24.22 18.29
C GLY A 23 39.25 23.33 18.72
N ASP A 24 39.93 22.60 17.83
CA ASP A 24 41.05 21.75 18.26
C ASP A 24 42.26 21.89 17.34
N ALA A 25 43.33 22.43 17.90
CA ALA A 25 44.58 22.71 17.22
C ALA A 25 45.49 21.47 17.26
N GLY A 26 45.93 21.01 16.08
CA GLY A 26 47.23 20.36 15.95
C GLY A 26 47.24 18.86 15.63
N ALA A 27 46.85 18.51 14.40
CA ALA A 27 47.55 17.46 13.65
C ALA A 27 47.51 17.86 12.15
N PRO A 28 48.62 17.83 11.41
CA PRO A 28 48.60 18.18 9.99
C PRO A 28 47.75 17.15 9.24
N ALA A 29 46.73 17.64 8.52
CA ALA A 29 45.96 16.84 7.57
C ALA A 29 46.90 16.43 6.43
N SER A 30 47.46 15.24 6.50
CA SER A 30 48.19 14.64 5.40
C SER A 30 47.17 14.13 4.38
N HIS A 31 47.06 14.79 3.23
CA HIS A 31 46.26 14.31 2.11
C HIS A 31 46.87 13.02 1.57
N TYR A 32 46.22 11.89 1.82
CA TYR A 32 46.65 10.59 1.30
C TYR A 32 46.10 10.40 -0.11
N ILE A 33 46.97 10.02 -1.05
CA ILE A 33 46.59 9.67 -2.43
C ILE A 33 46.25 8.16 -2.53
N SER A 34 46.41 7.42 -1.43
CA SER A 34 46.35 5.95 -1.35
C SER A 34 45.61 5.45 -0.09
N PRO A 35 45.05 4.23 -0.12
CA PRO A 35 44.40 3.61 1.04
C PRO A 35 45.33 3.44 2.25
N LYS A 36 44.79 3.71 3.44
CA LYS A 36 45.47 3.48 4.73
C LYS A 36 45.57 1.98 5.07
N PRO A 37 46.60 1.57 5.84
CA PRO A 37 46.70 0.20 6.35
C PRO A 37 45.63 -0.10 7.40
N PHE A 38 45.22 -1.38 7.49
CA PHE A 38 44.26 -1.86 8.48
C PHE A 38 44.81 -3.05 9.28
N GLY A 39 44.45 -3.14 10.56
CA GLY A 39 44.84 -4.22 11.45
C GLY A 39 43.63 -4.90 12.10
N GLN A 40 43.66 -6.22 12.24
CA GLN A 40 42.60 -6.94 12.92
C GLN A 40 42.77 -6.81 14.45
N GLN A 41 41.67 -6.53 15.16
CA GLN A 41 41.70 -6.33 16.61
C GLN A 41 42.29 -7.53 17.37
N SER A 42 41.95 -8.76 16.98
CA SER A 42 42.49 -9.98 17.60
C SER A 42 44.02 -10.06 17.45
N CYS A 43 44.57 -9.61 16.33
CA CYS A 43 46.01 -9.57 16.10
C CYS A 43 46.68 -8.51 16.99
N CYS A 44 46.10 -7.31 17.06
CA CYS A 44 46.64 -6.21 17.87
C CYS A 44 46.67 -6.58 19.36
N GLN A 45 45.62 -7.25 19.85
CA GLN A 45 45.55 -7.76 21.23
C GLN A 45 46.59 -8.86 21.47
N ARG A 46 46.75 -9.80 20.52
CA ARG A 46 47.74 -10.89 20.62
C ARG A 46 49.18 -10.38 20.64
N LEU A 47 49.46 -9.30 19.92
CA LEU A 47 50.77 -8.65 19.87
C LEU A 47 50.99 -7.61 20.98
N GLY A 48 49.97 -7.32 21.80
CA GLY A 48 50.05 -6.31 22.85
C GLY A 48 50.27 -4.88 22.33
N LEU A 49 49.81 -4.58 21.11
CA LEU A 49 50.04 -3.27 20.49
C LEU A 49 49.16 -2.19 21.15
N PRO A 50 49.73 -1.02 21.52
CA PRO A 50 48.98 0.03 22.18
C PRO A 50 47.97 0.66 21.22
N LEU A 51 46.72 0.78 21.67
CA LEU A 51 45.63 1.40 20.92
C LEU A 51 45.48 2.87 21.31
N ARG A 52 45.45 3.75 20.31
CA ARG A 52 45.10 5.16 20.46
C ARG A 52 43.73 5.40 19.86
N ARG A 53 42.91 6.22 20.54
CA ARG A 53 41.59 6.60 20.03
C ARG A 53 41.76 7.39 18.73
N CYS A 54 40.99 7.02 17.71
CA CYS A 54 41.02 7.67 16.41
C CYS A 54 39.60 8.12 16.05
N PRO A 55 39.35 9.43 15.84
CA PRO A 55 38.03 9.94 15.48
C PRO A 55 37.72 9.82 13.97
N LEU A 56 38.56 9.12 13.19
CA LEU A 56 38.37 8.99 11.74
C LEU A 56 37.16 8.11 11.41
N ALA A 57 36.23 8.66 10.64
CA ALA A 57 35.19 7.88 9.98
C ALA A 57 35.79 7.12 8.81
N VAL A 58 35.87 5.79 8.91
CA VAL A 58 36.30 4.94 7.81
C VAL A 58 35.08 4.59 6.97
N VAL A 59 35.15 4.85 5.67
CA VAL A 59 34.08 4.55 4.72
C VAL A 59 34.62 3.52 3.73
N GLY A 60 33.90 2.41 3.57
CA GLY A 60 34.25 1.37 2.59
C GLY A 60 33.76 1.72 1.17
N LEU A 61 34.11 0.89 0.18
CA LEU A 61 33.70 1.08 -1.23
C LEU A 61 32.19 1.13 -1.47
N GLY A 62 31.37 0.66 -0.52
CA GLY A 62 29.91 0.78 -0.55
C GLY A 62 29.36 2.07 0.08
N GLN A 63 30.20 3.06 0.37
CA GLN A 63 29.87 4.27 1.14
C GLN A 63 29.26 4.04 2.53
N ASN A 64 29.26 2.81 3.01
CA ASN A 64 28.85 2.47 4.37
C ASN A 64 29.99 2.83 5.34
N ALA A 65 29.65 3.59 6.37
CA ALA A 65 30.56 3.85 7.48
C ALA A 65 30.87 2.54 8.21
N VAL A 66 32.16 2.30 8.46
CA VAL A 66 32.60 1.21 9.32
C VAL A 66 32.30 1.63 10.77
N HIS A 67 31.15 1.19 11.29
CA HIS A 67 30.65 1.60 12.61
C HIS A 67 31.50 1.10 13.81
N HIS A 68 32.53 0.28 13.58
CA HIS A 68 33.35 -0.35 14.62
C HIS A 68 34.86 -0.18 14.36
N VAL A 69 35.32 1.08 14.31
CA VAL A 69 36.75 1.39 14.37
C VAL A 69 37.18 1.45 15.84
N THR A 70 38.07 0.54 16.24
CA THR A 70 38.52 0.41 17.64
C THR A 70 39.58 1.46 17.98
N GLY A 71 40.38 1.89 17.00
CA GLY A 71 41.42 2.91 17.17
C GLY A 71 42.49 2.84 16.08
N VAL A 72 43.63 3.48 16.33
CA VAL A 72 44.84 3.36 15.52
C VAL A 72 45.96 2.82 16.40
N THR A 73 46.80 1.96 15.83
CA THR A 73 48.04 1.52 16.47
C THR A 73 49.23 1.80 15.56
N SER A 74 50.44 1.65 16.09
CA SER A 74 51.69 1.81 15.34
C SER A 74 52.49 0.52 15.48
N CYS A 75 52.94 -0.02 14.36
CA CYS A 75 53.77 -1.23 14.35
C CYS A 75 54.77 -1.22 13.20
N THR A 76 55.82 -2.02 13.36
CA THR A 76 56.86 -2.24 12.35
C THR A 76 56.68 -3.64 11.76
N VAL A 77 56.60 -3.72 10.43
CA VAL A 77 56.50 -4.97 9.68
C VAL A 77 57.86 -5.30 9.09
N LEU A 78 58.34 -6.52 9.34
CA LEU A 78 59.61 -7.05 8.87
C LEU A 78 59.42 -8.42 8.25
N SER A 79 60.35 -8.80 7.37
CA SER A 79 60.39 -10.15 6.80
C SER A 79 60.80 -11.18 7.84
N ARG A 80 60.34 -12.43 7.64
CA ARG A 80 60.74 -13.56 8.51
C ARG A 80 62.20 -13.96 8.26
N THR A 81 62.71 -13.68 7.07
CA THR A 81 64.01 -14.19 6.58
C THR A 81 65.10 -13.12 6.51
N SER A 82 64.75 -11.84 6.71
CA SER A 82 65.66 -10.70 6.65
C SER A 82 65.15 -9.58 7.55
N GLU A 83 66.06 -8.86 8.22
CA GLU A 83 65.71 -7.70 9.06
C GLU A 83 65.37 -6.46 8.23
N ASP A 84 65.91 -6.35 7.00
CA ASP A 84 65.61 -5.29 6.05
C ASP A 84 64.99 -5.83 4.75
N PRO A 85 64.06 -5.08 4.12
CA PRO A 85 63.52 -3.79 4.54
C PRO A 85 62.44 -3.93 5.64
N HIS A 86 62.37 -2.95 6.54
CA HIS A 86 61.33 -2.84 7.56
C HIS A 86 60.39 -1.65 7.28
N PHE A 87 59.09 -1.82 7.54
CA PHE A 87 58.07 -0.82 7.25
C PHE A 87 57.34 -0.39 8.51
N ASN A 88 57.42 0.90 8.84
CA ASN A 88 56.64 1.48 9.92
C ASN A 88 55.27 1.90 9.40
N ILE A 89 54.22 1.32 9.96
CA ILE A 89 52.83 1.57 9.56
C ILE A 89 51.98 1.96 10.77
N ASN A 90 50.93 2.72 10.49
CA ASN A 90 49.94 3.12 11.49
C ASN A 90 48.55 2.55 11.13
N PRO A 91 48.32 1.24 11.33
CA PRO A 91 47.09 0.60 10.91
C PRO A 91 45.89 1.09 11.73
N ILE A 92 44.77 1.31 11.03
CA ILE A 92 43.47 1.50 11.65
C ILE A 92 42.94 0.14 12.09
N VAL A 93 42.56 0.02 13.35
CA VAL A 93 42.16 -1.25 13.97
C VAL A 93 40.66 -1.46 13.82
N VAL A 94 40.29 -2.59 13.21
CA VAL A 94 38.91 -3.02 12.96
C VAL A 94 38.67 -4.44 13.46
N ASN A 95 37.42 -4.80 13.72
CA ASN A 95 37.06 -6.14 14.22
C ASN A 95 37.41 -7.25 13.21
N THR A 96 37.13 -7.01 11.93
CA THR A 96 37.34 -7.95 10.83
C THR A 96 37.74 -7.17 9.58
N ILE A 97 38.85 -7.55 8.93
CA ILE A 97 39.31 -6.94 7.68
C ILE A 97 38.57 -7.54 6.48
N THR A 98 38.58 -8.87 6.37
CA THR A 98 37.91 -9.63 5.31
C THR A 98 37.51 -11.02 5.83
N SER A 99 36.78 -11.78 5.02
CA SER A 99 36.48 -13.19 5.28
C SER A 99 37.76 -14.04 5.23
N LYS A 100 37.68 -15.31 5.62
CA LYS A 100 38.84 -16.21 5.59
C LYS A 100 39.37 -16.34 4.17
N MET A 101 40.69 -16.21 4.01
CA MET A 101 41.37 -16.39 2.74
C MET A 101 42.37 -17.55 2.84
N PRO A 102 42.37 -18.51 1.90
CA PRO A 102 41.30 -18.80 0.94
C PRO A 102 39.97 -19.13 1.63
N ALA A 103 38.85 -19.00 0.92
CA ALA A 103 37.51 -19.30 1.48
C ALA A 103 37.35 -20.79 1.86
N THR A 104 38.02 -21.67 1.12
CA THR A 104 38.04 -23.12 1.29
C THR A 104 39.47 -23.65 1.25
N ASN A 105 39.71 -24.88 1.72
CA ASN A 105 41.03 -25.50 1.58
C ASN A 105 41.37 -25.69 0.11
N LEU A 106 42.55 -25.23 -0.30
CA LEU A 106 43.07 -25.45 -1.64
C LEU A 106 43.65 -26.86 -1.75
N PRO A 107 43.62 -27.47 -2.94
CA PRO A 107 44.03 -28.85 -3.12
C PRO A 107 45.56 -29.02 -2.95
N SER A 108 45.97 -30.12 -2.33
CA SER A 108 47.36 -30.36 -1.91
C SER A 108 48.38 -30.40 -3.06
N ASN A 109 47.93 -30.72 -4.29
CA ASN A 109 48.74 -30.70 -5.51
C ASN A 109 49.25 -29.29 -5.83
N LEU A 110 48.48 -28.25 -5.53
CA LEU A 110 48.87 -26.85 -5.72
C LEU A 110 50.10 -26.51 -4.89
N ARG A 111 50.15 -26.99 -3.65
CA ARG A 111 51.29 -26.79 -2.76
C ARG A 111 52.57 -27.38 -3.34
N GLU A 112 52.48 -28.51 -4.04
CA GLU A 112 53.64 -29.16 -4.64
C GLU A 112 54.25 -28.32 -5.77
N SER A 113 53.42 -27.66 -6.57
CA SER A 113 53.86 -26.80 -7.67
C SER A 113 54.69 -25.60 -7.20
N PHE A 114 54.53 -25.14 -5.96
CA PHE A 114 55.25 -24.00 -5.39
C PHE A 114 56.26 -24.37 -4.29
N LYS A 115 56.52 -25.66 -4.04
CA LYS A 115 57.49 -26.12 -3.02
C LYS A 115 58.91 -25.57 -3.20
N HIS A 116 59.28 -25.19 -4.42
CA HIS A 116 60.60 -24.66 -4.76
C HIS A 116 60.76 -23.17 -4.39
N LEU A 117 59.68 -22.49 -3.97
CA LEU A 117 59.68 -21.08 -3.61
C LEU A 117 59.63 -20.87 -2.10
N VAL A 118 60.30 -19.82 -1.62
CA VAL A 118 60.20 -19.36 -0.23
C VAL A 118 58.94 -18.50 -0.10
N LEU A 119 57.84 -19.12 0.34
CA LEU A 119 56.54 -18.46 0.43
C LEU A 119 56.45 -17.47 1.61
N ALA A 120 55.75 -16.35 1.39
CA ALA A 120 55.41 -15.39 2.44
C ALA A 120 54.38 -15.95 3.44
N ASP A 121 53.51 -16.85 2.96
CA ASP A 121 52.56 -17.61 3.77
C ASP A 121 52.71 -19.12 3.51
N GLU A 122 53.28 -19.85 4.47
CA GLU A 122 53.47 -21.31 4.39
C GLU A 122 52.15 -22.10 4.47
N ASN A 123 51.06 -21.46 4.91
CA ASN A 123 49.72 -22.03 5.01
C ASN A 123 48.74 -21.33 4.02
N PHE A 124 49.24 -20.83 2.89
CA PHE A 124 48.39 -20.15 1.88
C PHE A 124 47.22 -21.03 1.39
N ASP A 125 47.37 -22.35 1.48
CA ASP A 125 46.41 -23.38 1.09
C ASP A 125 45.25 -23.57 2.09
N LYS A 126 45.33 -22.99 3.30
CA LYS A 126 44.35 -23.17 4.38
C LYS A 126 43.57 -21.89 4.68
N PRO A 127 42.24 -21.96 4.90
CA PRO A 127 41.45 -20.81 5.31
C PRO A 127 41.93 -20.19 6.62
N SER A 128 42.38 -18.94 6.54
CA SER A 128 42.87 -18.16 7.69
C SER A 128 42.36 -16.73 7.63
N ASN A 129 42.29 -16.07 8.79
CA ASN A 129 41.92 -14.66 8.86
C ASN A 129 43.09 -13.79 8.39
N VAL A 130 42.79 -12.64 7.77
CA VAL A 130 43.80 -11.63 7.45
C VAL A 130 44.03 -10.76 8.68
N ASP A 131 45.22 -10.87 9.26
CA ASP A 131 45.61 -10.17 10.49
C ASP A 131 46.00 -8.69 10.22
N LEU A 132 46.56 -8.40 9.05
CA LEU A 132 47.07 -7.09 8.67
C LEU A 132 46.90 -6.87 7.16
N LEU A 133 46.37 -5.70 6.77
CA LEU A 133 46.27 -5.22 5.40
C LEU A 133 47.19 -4.02 5.23
N LEU A 134 48.15 -4.13 4.31
CA LEU A 134 49.11 -3.07 4.03
C LEU A 134 48.49 -2.04 3.08
N GLY A 135 48.77 -0.76 3.33
CA GLY A 135 48.31 0.33 2.47
C GLY A 135 48.98 0.28 1.10
N ALA A 136 48.28 0.72 0.05
CA ALA A 136 48.80 0.65 -1.32
C ALA A 136 50.03 1.55 -1.53
N GLU A 137 50.29 2.51 -0.65
CA GLU A 137 51.52 3.32 -0.65
C GLU A 137 52.79 2.46 -0.53
N LEU A 138 52.72 1.31 0.15
CA LEU A 138 53.88 0.42 0.29
C LEU A 138 54.03 -0.54 -0.89
N PHE A 139 53.09 -0.56 -1.84
CA PHE A 139 53.08 -1.53 -2.93
C PHE A 139 54.40 -1.52 -3.72
N HIS A 140 54.83 -0.34 -4.14
CA HIS A 140 56.04 -0.16 -4.94
C HIS A 140 57.33 -0.55 -4.21
N SER A 141 57.29 -0.63 -2.87
CA SER A 141 58.44 -1.02 -2.04
C SER A 141 58.43 -2.50 -1.68
N ILE A 142 57.25 -3.14 -1.74
CA ILE A 142 57.05 -4.54 -1.38
C ILE A 142 57.19 -5.46 -2.59
N TYR A 143 56.68 -5.05 -3.74
CA TYR A 143 56.68 -5.84 -4.98
C TYR A 143 57.84 -5.45 -5.88
N ASP A 144 58.64 -6.43 -6.30
CA ASP A 144 59.86 -6.20 -7.09
C ASP A 144 59.69 -6.51 -8.60
N GLY A 145 58.47 -6.89 -9.02
CA GLY A 145 58.16 -7.17 -10.42
C GLY A 145 58.36 -8.63 -10.86
N GLN A 146 58.94 -9.50 -10.03
CA GLN A 146 59.16 -10.89 -10.41
C GLN A 146 57.88 -11.71 -10.27
N ARG A 147 57.62 -12.56 -11.28
CA ARG A 147 56.48 -13.47 -11.29
C ARG A 147 56.86 -14.86 -11.78
N VAL A 148 56.29 -15.88 -11.16
CA VAL A 148 56.42 -17.29 -11.56
C VAL A 148 55.02 -17.86 -11.74
N GLN A 149 54.76 -18.41 -12.92
CA GLN A 149 53.51 -19.10 -13.21
C GLN A 149 53.86 -20.51 -13.71
N PRO A 150 53.62 -21.57 -12.91
CA PRO A 150 53.96 -22.93 -13.30
C PRO A 150 53.18 -23.43 -14.52
N SER A 151 51.92 -23.02 -14.68
CA SER A 151 51.08 -23.29 -15.85
C SER A 151 49.97 -22.24 -16.00
N HIS A 152 49.39 -22.13 -17.20
CA HIS A 152 48.34 -21.14 -17.50
C HIS A 152 47.07 -21.29 -16.63
N ASP A 153 46.79 -22.51 -16.16
CA ASP A 153 45.60 -22.82 -15.34
C ASP A 153 45.87 -22.75 -13.83
N LEU A 154 47.11 -22.47 -13.43
CA LEU A 154 47.49 -22.31 -12.03
C LEU A 154 47.66 -20.84 -11.65
N PRO A 155 47.46 -20.51 -10.35
CA PRO A 155 47.76 -19.21 -9.78
C PRO A 155 49.18 -18.70 -10.10
N VAL A 156 49.34 -17.39 -10.08
CA VAL A 156 50.62 -16.72 -10.27
C VAL A 156 51.27 -16.49 -8.90
N ALA A 157 52.55 -16.81 -8.78
CA ALA A 157 53.37 -16.43 -7.64
C ALA A 157 54.05 -15.08 -7.94
N LEU A 158 53.81 -14.08 -7.12
CA LEU A 158 54.44 -12.76 -7.16
C LEU A 158 55.51 -12.69 -6.09
N HIS A 159 56.72 -12.28 -6.45
CA HIS A 159 57.77 -12.11 -5.45
C HIS A 159 57.57 -10.81 -4.68
N SER A 160 57.70 -10.89 -3.36
CA SER A 160 57.69 -9.74 -2.47
C SER A 160 58.90 -9.80 -1.54
N VAL A 161 59.22 -8.66 -0.91
CA VAL A 161 60.24 -8.58 0.16
C VAL A 161 59.97 -9.52 1.35
N PHE A 162 58.73 -10.00 1.51
CA PHE A 162 58.33 -10.96 2.55
C PHE A 162 58.38 -12.43 2.09
N GLY A 163 58.70 -12.68 0.82
CA GLY A 163 58.63 -13.99 0.17
C GLY A 163 57.62 -14.02 -0.99
N TRP A 164 57.47 -15.19 -1.62
CA TRP A 164 56.54 -15.38 -2.74
C TRP A 164 55.09 -15.44 -2.26
N VAL A 165 54.22 -14.65 -2.89
CA VAL A 165 52.78 -14.55 -2.61
C VAL A 165 51.99 -15.15 -3.76
N ILE A 166 51.04 -16.02 -3.46
CA ILE A 166 50.21 -16.69 -4.47
C ILE A 166 48.92 -15.89 -4.69
N THR A 167 48.62 -15.54 -5.94
CA THR A 167 47.41 -14.80 -6.35
C THR A 167 46.81 -15.37 -7.64
N GLY A 168 45.49 -15.22 -7.83
CA GLY A 168 44.77 -15.66 -9.01
C GLY A 168 43.68 -16.70 -8.73
N LYS A 169 42.92 -17.04 -9.78
CA LYS A 169 41.81 -17.98 -9.72
C LYS A 169 42.27 -19.43 -9.81
N ILE A 170 41.47 -20.34 -9.25
CA ILE A 170 41.63 -21.79 -9.39
C ILE A 170 40.28 -22.33 -9.86
N ASP A 171 40.26 -23.01 -11.00
CA ASP A 171 39.06 -23.65 -11.53
C ASP A 171 38.81 -24.96 -10.76
N THR A 172 38.09 -24.89 -9.65
CA THR A 172 37.72 -26.07 -8.85
C THR A 172 36.32 -26.56 -9.25
N ASN A 173 36.24 -27.42 -10.27
CA ASN A 173 34.98 -28.00 -10.78
C ASN A 173 34.20 -28.90 -9.78
N HIS A 174 34.63 -29.03 -8.52
CA HIS A 174 34.04 -29.97 -7.53
C HIS A 174 33.88 -29.42 -6.11
N LEU A 175 33.98 -28.10 -5.88
CA LEU A 175 33.67 -27.50 -4.57
C LEU A 175 32.29 -26.81 -4.62
N PRO A 176 31.54 -26.76 -3.49
CA PRO A 176 30.29 -25.99 -3.42
C PRO A 176 30.53 -24.56 -3.89
N PRO A 177 29.51 -23.89 -4.48
CA PRO A 177 29.69 -22.56 -5.05
C PRO A 177 30.38 -21.66 -4.02
N PRO A 178 31.55 -21.06 -4.35
CA PRO A 178 32.22 -20.18 -3.43
C PRO A 178 31.22 -19.08 -3.03
N THR A 179 31.23 -18.67 -1.76
CA THR A 179 30.54 -17.44 -1.38
C THR A 179 31.13 -16.32 -2.22
N ILE A 180 30.45 -15.95 -3.30
CA ILE A 180 30.84 -14.80 -4.13
C ILE A 180 30.68 -13.60 -3.20
N SER A 181 31.78 -13.12 -2.61
CA SER A 181 31.81 -11.77 -2.06
C SER A 181 31.85 -10.82 -3.24
N SER A 182 30.70 -10.68 -3.91
CA SER A 182 30.44 -9.60 -4.84
C SER A 182 30.24 -8.36 -3.98
N LEU A 183 31.12 -7.37 -4.13
CA LEU A 183 30.91 -6.02 -3.64
C LEU A 183 29.82 -5.36 -4.50
N LEU A 184 28.60 -5.86 -4.38
CA LEU A 184 27.41 -5.25 -4.95
C LEU A 184 27.13 -3.98 -4.13
N ALA A 185 27.45 -2.83 -4.73
CA ALA A 185 27.00 -1.53 -4.27
C ALA A 185 25.46 -1.45 -4.42
N SER A 186 24.75 -1.97 -3.42
CA SER A 186 23.36 -1.62 -3.19
C SER A 186 23.36 -0.47 -2.19
N THR A 187 22.97 0.70 -2.67
CA THR A 187 22.76 1.93 -1.90
C THR A 187 21.60 1.74 -0.91
N ARG A 188 21.83 1.00 0.19
CA ARG A 188 20.88 0.96 1.32
C ARG A 188 20.62 2.36 1.91
N SER A 189 21.56 3.28 1.71
CA SER A 189 21.43 4.69 2.09
C SER A 189 20.30 5.43 1.38
N LEU A 190 19.95 5.08 0.13
CA LEU A 190 18.85 5.77 -0.56
C LEU A 190 17.51 5.26 -0.05
N ASP A 191 17.37 3.94 0.12
CA ASP A 191 16.14 3.34 0.66
C ASP A 191 15.87 3.76 2.10
N GLU A 192 16.88 3.80 2.97
CA GLU A 192 16.73 4.31 4.34
C GLU A 192 16.52 5.83 4.37
N GLY A 193 17.11 6.57 3.43
CA GLY A 193 16.90 8.00 3.25
C GLY A 193 15.48 8.33 2.78
N LEU A 194 14.97 7.60 1.78
CA LEU A 194 13.59 7.65 1.29
C LEU A 194 12.61 7.22 2.37
N LYS A 195 12.91 6.13 3.07
CA LYS A 195 12.08 5.63 4.16
C LYS A 195 12.03 6.64 5.31
N ARG A 196 13.16 7.22 5.72
CA ARG A 196 13.16 8.31 6.71
C ARG A 196 12.47 9.55 6.21
N PHE A 197 12.63 9.92 4.94
CA PHE A 197 11.94 11.05 4.34
C PHE A 197 10.42 10.84 4.39
N TRP A 198 9.93 9.67 4.00
CA TRP A 198 8.51 9.27 4.11
C TRP A 198 8.04 9.19 5.58
N GLU A 199 8.84 8.61 6.48
CA GLU A 199 8.55 8.54 7.93
C GLU A 199 8.60 9.91 8.64
N ILE A 200 9.28 10.91 8.07
CA ILE A 200 9.37 12.28 8.61
C ILE A 200 8.24 13.17 8.07
N GLU A 201 7.81 12.98 6.81
CA GLU A 201 6.66 13.69 6.24
C GLU A 201 5.32 13.14 6.76
N GLU A 202 5.23 11.85 7.07
CA GLU A 202 4.05 11.25 7.68
C GLU A 202 4.22 11.18 9.21
N PRO A 203 3.41 11.91 10.01
CA PRO A 203 3.42 11.71 11.45
C PRO A 203 3.13 10.22 11.75
N PRO A 204 3.88 9.56 12.65
CA PRO A 204 3.63 8.15 12.95
C PRO A 204 2.19 7.98 13.38
N ASN A 205 1.42 7.20 12.61
CA ASN A 205 0.05 6.83 12.93
C ASN A 205 0.06 5.99 14.21
N GLN A 206 0.06 6.65 15.36
CA GLN A 206 -0.24 5.98 16.62
C GLN A 206 -1.71 5.57 16.52
N VAL A 207 -1.95 4.26 16.30
CA VAL A 207 -3.29 3.68 16.35
C VAL A 207 -3.74 3.73 17.81
N ILE A 208 -4.26 4.89 18.22
CA ILE A 208 -4.92 5.04 19.50
C ILE A 208 -6.25 4.33 19.36
N LEU A 209 -6.34 3.12 19.90
CA LEU A 209 -7.58 2.35 19.94
C LEU A 209 -8.60 3.11 20.80
N ASN A 210 -9.61 3.67 20.15
CA ASN A 210 -10.72 4.32 20.82
C ASN A 210 -11.44 3.30 21.71
N PRO A 211 -11.68 3.59 23.02
CA PRO A 211 -12.43 2.70 23.90
C PRO A 211 -13.82 2.32 23.37
N GLU A 212 -14.46 3.20 22.60
CA GLU A 212 -15.74 2.92 21.95
C GLU A 212 -15.61 1.87 20.85
N ASP A 213 -14.52 1.90 20.08
CA ASP A 213 -14.25 0.92 19.01
C ASP A 213 -13.98 -0.47 19.60
N ILE A 214 -13.28 -0.54 20.74
CA ILE A 214 -13.06 -1.81 21.46
C ILE A 214 -14.39 -2.40 21.92
N LYS A 215 -15.27 -1.58 22.51
CA LYS A 215 -16.61 -2.04 22.94
C LYS A 215 -17.45 -2.50 21.75
N CYS A 216 -17.40 -1.76 20.65
CA CYS A 216 -18.08 -2.09 19.41
C CYS A 216 -17.64 -3.46 18.88
N GLU A 217 -16.33 -3.70 18.80
CA GLU A 217 -15.76 -4.97 18.36
C GLU A 217 -16.11 -6.14 19.29
N GLN A 218 -16.10 -5.91 20.61
CA GLN A 218 -16.53 -6.90 21.60
C GLN A 218 -18.01 -7.26 21.44
N MET A 219 -18.88 -6.26 21.25
CA MET A 219 -20.32 -6.50 21.02
C MET A 219 -20.55 -7.30 19.74
N TYR A 220 -19.89 -6.91 18.65
CA TYR A 220 -19.98 -7.62 17.38
C TYR A 220 -19.52 -9.08 17.56
N SER A 221 -18.32 -9.30 18.10
CA SER A 221 -17.73 -10.63 18.23
C SER A 221 -18.53 -11.56 19.16
N ASN A 222 -19.10 -11.04 20.24
CA ASN A 222 -19.82 -11.84 21.22
C ASN A 222 -21.25 -12.19 20.80
N LEU A 223 -21.90 -11.33 20.02
CA LEU A 223 -23.34 -11.44 19.73
C LEU A 223 -23.64 -11.84 18.28
N THR A 224 -22.64 -11.80 17.40
CA THR A 224 -22.81 -12.21 16.00
C THR A 224 -22.75 -13.72 15.87
N TYR A 225 -23.66 -14.29 15.08
CA TYR A 225 -23.69 -15.72 14.79
C TYR A 225 -24.16 -16.01 13.36
N ARG A 226 -24.11 -17.28 12.96
CA ARG A 226 -24.56 -17.77 11.65
C ARG A 226 -25.93 -18.44 11.79
N ASN A 227 -26.90 -18.03 10.97
CA ASN A 227 -28.19 -18.71 10.92
C ASN A 227 -28.09 -20.01 10.07
N PRO A 228 -29.10 -20.91 10.11
CA PRO A 228 -29.09 -22.15 9.32
C PRO A 228 -29.06 -21.96 7.80
N ASP A 229 -29.53 -20.81 7.29
CA ASP A 229 -29.40 -20.46 5.87
C ASP A 229 -27.96 -20.01 5.52
N GLY A 230 -27.10 -19.83 6.51
CA GLY A 230 -25.75 -19.33 6.31
C GLY A 230 -25.71 -17.82 6.10
N ARG A 231 -26.60 -17.02 6.68
CA ARG A 231 -26.42 -15.57 6.78
C ARG A 231 -25.80 -15.23 8.14
N TYR A 232 -25.05 -14.14 8.21
CA TYR A 232 -24.64 -13.58 9.50
C TYR A 232 -25.82 -12.82 10.10
N VAL A 233 -26.02 -13.03 11.40
CA VAL A 233 -26.98 -12.31 12.23
C VAL A 233 -26.17 -11.45 13.20
N VAL A 234 -26.26 -10.13 13.06
CA VAL A 234 -25.45 -9.15 13.80
C VAL A 234 -26.31 -8.35 14.79
N PRO A 235 -25.73 -7.87 15.90
CA PRO A 235 -26.46 -7.05 16.86
C PRO A 235 -26.65 -5.60 16.37
N MET A 236 -27.63 -4.91 16.95
CA MET A 236 -27.63 -3.45 16.97
C MET A 236 -26.61 -2.98 18.02
N LEU A 237 -25.61 -2.21 17.59
CA LEU A 237 -24.47 -1.81 18.42
C LEU A 237 -24.82 -0.64 19.35
N LEU A 238 -25.64 -0.88 20.35
CA LEU A 238 -26.12 0.16 21.26
C LEU A 238 -25.01 0.70 22.18
N LYS A 239 -24.83 2.01 22.12
CA LYS A 239 -23.96 2.81 23.00
C LYS A 239 -24.69 3.24 24.27
N GLU A 240 -25.95 3.61 24.13
CA GLU A 240 -26.79 4.11 25.21
C GLU A 240 -28.11 3.32 25.29
N PRO A 241 -28.78 3.28 26.46
CA PRO A 241 -30.08 2.66 26.57
C PRO A 241 -31.12 3.33 25.66
N ILE A 242 -31.90 2.52 24.95
CA ILE A 242 -32.92 3.00 24.01
C ILE A 242 -34.09 3.70 24.71
N SER A 243 -34.25 3.53 26.03
CA SER A 243 -35.22 4.27 26.83
C SER A 243 -35.07 5.80 26.73
N GLN A 244 -33.96 6.30 26.17
CA GLN A 244 -33.78 7.72 25.87
C GLN A 244 -34.53 8.20 24.63
N LEU A 245 -34.90 7.31 23.70
CA LEU A 245 -35.72 7.68 22.53
C LEU A 245 -37.12 8.07 22.96
N GLY A 246 -37.62 9.16 22.36
CA GLY A 246 -39.01 9.56 22.48
C GLY A 246 -39.89 8.93 21.41
N ASP A 247 -41.12 9.43 21.27
CA ASP A 247 -42.02 9.01 20.19
C ASP A 247 -41.47 9.44 18.82
N SER A 248 -41.66 8.57 17.83
CA SER A 248 -41.30 8.79 16.42
C SER A 248 -42.48 8.60 15.48
N PHE A 249 -43.63 8.09 15.96
CA PHE A 249 -44.76 7.72 15.12
C PHE A 249 -45.29 8.90 14.32
N ASN A 250 -45.63 10.01 15.00
CA ASN A 250 -46.26 11.17 14.37
C ASN A 250 -45.39 11.80 13.27
N GLN A 251 -44.08 11.86 13.51
CA GLN A 251 -43.11 12.37 12.55
C GLN A 251 -42.98 11.44 11.33
N SER A 252 -42.85 10.14 11.58
CA SER A 252 -42.72 9.13 10.52
C SER A 252 -43.98 9.03 9.67
N PHE A 253 -45.16 9.08 10.30
CA PHE A 253 -46.45 9.14 9.61
C PHE A 253 -46.57 10.39 8.73
N SER A 254 -46.25 11.56 9.28
CA SER A 254 -46.31 12.83 8.54
C SER A 254 -45.37 12.82 7.32
N ARG A 255 -44.18 12.22 7.47
CA ARG A 255 -43.22 12.05 6.37
C ARG A 255 -43.71 11.07 5.31
N LEU A 256 -44.33 9.96 5.70
CA LEU A 256 -44.95 9.02 4.77
C LEU A 256 -46.05 9.70 3.94
N VAL A 257 -46.97 10.42 4.58
CA VAL A 257 -48.05 11.14 3.88
C VAL A 257 -47.49 12.20 2.92
N ASN A 258 -46.44 12.93 3.33
CA ASN A 258 -45.79 13.89 2.45
C ASN A 258 -45.07 13.23 1.27
N LEU A 259 -44.46 12.06 1.49
CA LEU A 259 -43.88 11.24 0.43
C LEU A 259 -44.99 10.82 -0.56
N GLU A 260 -46.12 10.30 -0.08
CA GLU A 260 -47.26 9.92 -0.93
C GLU A 260 -47.75 11.09 -1.80
N ARG A 261 -47.94 12.27 -1.22
CA ARG A 261 -48.31 13.49 -1.98
C ARG A 261 -47.30 13.85 -3.07
N ARG A 262 -46.01 13.63 -2.82
CA ARG A 262 -44.95 13.83 -3.81
C ARG A 262 -44.99 12.76 -4.91
N LEU A 263 -45.23 11.50 -4.54
CA LEU A 263 -45.35 10.39 -5.49
C LEU A 263 -46.60 10.54 -6.38
N ASP A 264 -47.71 11.06 -5.86
CA ASP A 264 -48.92 11.30 -6.66
C ASP A 264 -48.73 12.35 -7.75
N ARG A 265 -47.75 13.26 -7.59
CA ARG A 265 -47.36 14.23 -8.62
C ARG A 265 -46.46 13.63 -9.71
N ASN A 266 -45.87 12.46 -9.48
CA ASN A 266 -44.99 11.78 -10.43
C ASN A 266 -45.27 10.27 -10.44
N LEU A 267 -46.13 9.85 -11.37
CA LEU A 267 -46.59 8.46 -11.49
C LEU A 267 -45.46 7.47 -11.75
N GLU A 268 -44.40 7.87 -12.45
CA GLU A 268 -43.26 6.99 -12.71
C GLU A 268 -42.45 6.74 -11.44
N LEU A 269 -42.16 7.81 -10.69
CA LEU A 269 -41.51 7.72 -9.39
C LEU A 269 -42.32 6.86 -8.40
N LYS A 270 -43.65 7.00 -8.42
CA LYS A 270 -44.57 6.17 -7.62
C LYS A 270 -44.45 4.69 -7.95
N LYS A 271 -44.46 4.33 -9.24
CA LYS A 271 -44.30 2.94 -9.68
C LYS A 271 -42.97 2.35 -9.23
N GLU A 272 -41.85 3.06 -9.43
CA GLU A 272 -40.53 2.60 -9.02
C GLU A 272 -40.42 2.42 -7.50
N TYR A 273 -40.97 3.36 -6.72
CA TYR A 273 -40.99 3.26 -5.25
C TYR A 273 -41.82 2.08 -4.76
N THR A 274 -43.04 1.91 -5.28
CA THR A 274 -43.92 0.81 -4.88
C THR A 274 -43.31 -0.53 -5.27
N ALA A 275 -42.72 -0.64 -6.46
CA ALA A 275 -42.00 -1.84 -6.90
C ALA A 275 -40.84 -2.18 -5.95
N PHE A 276 -40.03 -1.18 -5.57
CA PHE A 276 -38.96 -1.36 -4.59
C PHE A 276 -39.48 -1.90 -3.25
N MET A 277 -40.52 -1.28 -2.68
CA MET A 277 -41.05 -1.70 -1.37
C MET A 277 -41.67 -3.10 -1.42
N ARG A 278 -42.36 -3.44 -2.50
CA ARG A 278 -42.90 -4.80 -2.72
C ARG A 278 -41.78 -5.83 -2.87
N GLU A 279 -40.72 -5.53 -3.63
CA GLU A 279 -39.55 -6.39 -3.74
C GLU A 279 -38.87 -6.57 -2.38
N TYR A 280 -38.70 -5.49 -1.61
CA TYR A 280 -38.12 -5.52 -0.27
C TYR A 280 -38.88 -6.46 0.67
N LYS A 281 -40.23 -6.44 0.60
CA LYS A 281 -41.11 -7.38 1.31
C LYS A 281 -40.96 -8.81 0.80
N LEU A 282 -41.01 -9.00 -0.53
CA LEU A 282 -40.96 -10.31 -1.17
C LEU A 282 -39.67 -11.07 -0.87
N LEU A 283 -38.54 -10.36 -0.82
CA LEU A 283 -37.23 -10.90 -0.44
C LEU A 283 -37.11 -11.19 1.06
N GLY A 284 -38.15 -10.92 1.85
CA GLY A 284 -38.15 -11.17 3.30
C GLY A 284 -37.25 -10.22 4.08
N HIS A 285 -36.91 -9.05 3.54
CA HIS A 285 -36.11 -8.04 4.25
C HIS A 285 -36.93 -7.20 5.24
N MET A 286 -38.26 -7.24 5.12
CA MET A 286 -39.20 -6.72 6.10
C MET A 286 -40.39 -7.64 6.25
N GLU A 287 -41.00 -7.64 7.44
CA GLU A 287 -42.22 -8.38 7.73
C GLU A 287 -43.22 -7.51 8.50
N LEU A 288 -44.48 -7.93 8.51
CA LEU A 288 -45.51 -7.25 9.27
C LEU A 288 -45.16 -7.37 10.77
N SER A 289 -45.21 -6.27 11.52
CA SER A 289 -45.04 -6.37 12.97
C SER A 289 -46.19 -7.20 13.55
N ALA A 290 -45.89 -8.42 14.00
CA ALA A 290 -46.88 -9.30 14.59
C ALA A 290 -47.12 -8.90 16.06
N ASP A 291 -48.39 -8.59 16.36
CA ASP A 291 -49.00 -8.19 17.64
C ASP A 291 -49.26 -6.69 17.82
N SER A 292 -50.52 -6.35 18.15
CA SER A 292 -50.93 -5.03 18.67
C SER A 292 -50.24 -4.64 19.99
N ASN A 293 -49.52 -5.58 20.63
CA ASN A 293 -48.71 -5.37 21.84
C ASN A 293 -47.19 -5.23 21.56
N LYS A 294 -46.77 -5.28 20.29
CA LYS A 294 -45.38 -5.03 19.84
C LYS A 294 -45.32 -3.86 18.85
N THR A 295 -45.85 -2.71 19.27
CA THR A 295 -45.51 -1.45 18.59
C THR A 295 -43.99 -1.27 18.65
N GLY A 296 -43.37 -0.99 17.51
CA GLY A 296 -41.94 -0.71 17.43
C GLY A 296 -41.58 0.40 18.39
N GLN A 297 -40.49 0.23 19.14
CA GLN A 297 -40.03 1.26 20.07
C GLN A 297 -39.45 2.46 19.31
N TYR A 298 -39.07 2.27 18.05
CA TYR A 298 -38.61 3.32 17.17
C TYR A 298 -39.03 3.04 15.72
N ILE A 299 -39.69 4.03 15.13
CA ILE A 299 -40.19 3.99 13.75
C ILE A 299 -39.32 4.91 12.92
N ILE A 300 -38.50 4.34 12.06
CA ILE A 300 -37.58 5.04 11.17
C ILE A 300 -38.39 5.68 10.04
N PRO A 301 -38.34 7.02 9.88
CA PRO A 301 -38.90 7.65 8.70
C PRO A 301 -38.06 7.32 7.47
N HIS A 302 -38.69 7.17 6.30
CA HIS A 302 -37.99 6.92 5.06
C HIS A 302 -38.50 7.77 3.90
N HIS A 303 -37.67 7.88 2.87
CA HIS A 303 -37.99 8.61 1.64
C HIS A 303 -37.27 8.00 0.43
N CYS A 304 -37.67 8.36 -0.79
CA CYS A 304 -36.98 7.90 -2.00
C CYS A 304 -36.06 8.98 -2.61
N VAL A 305 -34.92 8.54 -3.12
CA VAL A 305 -33.93 9.34 -3.85
C VAL A 305 -33.73 8.73 -5.24
N VAL A 306 -33.67 9.58 -6.25
CA VAL A 306 -33.39 9.17 -7.64
C VAL A 306 -31.91 9.40 -7.93
N ARG A 307 -31.24 8.38 -8.46
CA ARG A 307 -29.88 8.42 -8.99
C ARG A 307 -29.93 8.13 -10.49
N PRO A 308 -30.04 9.15 -11.36
CA PRO A 308 -30.22 8.96 -12.80
C PRO A 308 -29.09 8.15 -13.46
N GLU A 309 -27.87 8.27 -12.93
CA GLU A 309 -26.67 7.57 -13.41
C GLU A 309 -26.56 6.10 -12.97
N SER A 310 -27.47 5.61 -12.12
CA SER A 310 -27.46 4.23 -11.66
C SER A 310 -27.92 3.29 -12.78
N THR A 311 -27.05 2.36 -13.18
CA THR A 311 -27.31 1.40 -14.26
C THR A 311 -28.35 0.32 -13.89
N THR A 312 -28.51 -0.02 -12.61
CA THR A 312 -29.40 -1.11 -12.16
C THR A 312 -30.73 -0.64 -11.57
N THR A 313 -30.73 0.39 -10.72
CA THR A 313 -31.95 0.94 -10.11
C THR A 313 -31.84 2.45 -9.98
N LYS A 314 -32.71 3.17 -10.69
CA LYS A 314 -32.77 4.64 -10.64
C LYS A 314 -33.29 5.14 -9.30
N LEU A 315 -34.10 4.36 -8.59
CA LEU A 315 -34.65 4.72 -7.28
C LEU A 315 -34.03 3.91 -6.14
N ARG A 316 -33.71 4.60 -5.04
CA ARG A 316 -33.36 3.98 -3.75
C ARG A 316 -34.25 4.57 -2.66
N VAL A 317 -34.80 3.73 -1.79
CA VAL A 317 -35.39 4.18 -0.53
C VAL A 317 -34.25 4.45 0.44
N VAL A 318 -34.33 5.47 1.28
CA VAL A 318 -33.37 5.86 2.31
C VAL A 318 -34.09 5.89 3.64
N PHE A 319 -33.57 5.16 4.63
CA PHE A 319 -34.08 5.14 6.00
C PHE A 319 -33.32 6.19 6.81
N ASP A 320 -34.03 7.14 7.43
CA ASP A 320 -33.43 8.26 8.15
C ASP A 320 -33.37 7.97 9.66
N ALA A 321 -32.35 7.22 10.08
CA ALA A 321 -32.09 6.94 11.48
C ALA A 321 -31.48 8.14 12.25
N SER A 322 -31.23 9.27 11.57
CA SER A 322 -30.79 10.53 12.17
C SER A 322 -31.96 11.44 12.57
N ALA A 323 -33.18 11.05 12.21
CA ALA A 323 -34.38 11.78 12.59
C ALA A 323 -34.55 11.79 14.12
N LYS A 324 -34.62 12.99 14.68
CA LYS A 324 -34.78 13.17 16.13
C LYS A 324 -36.22 12.85 16.55
N THR A 325 -36.34 12.07 17.61
CA THR A 325 -37.59 11.79 18.32
C THR A 325 -38.07 12.99 19.14
N THR A 326 -39.23 12.89 19.79
CA THR A 326 -39.74 13.93 20.70
C THR A 326 -38.78 14.31 21.83
N ASN A 327 -37.84 13.42 22.19
CA ASN A 327 -36.83 13.68 23.22
C ASN A 327 -35.55 14.34 22.66
N GLY A 328 -35.50 14.67 21.37
CA GLY A 328 -34.37 15.34 20.73
C GLY A 328 -33.19 14.43 20.39
N LYS A 329 -33.29 13.12 20.66
CA LYS A 329 -32.33 12.07 20.31
C LYS A 329 -32.82 11.25 19.12
N SER A 330 -31.89 10.77 18.30
CA SER A 330 -32.10 9.86 17.18
C SER A 330 -31.51 8.48 17.46
N LEU A 331 -31.86 7.46 16.67
CA LEU A 331 -31.23 6.13 16.78
C LEU A 331 -29.71 6.21 16.55
N ASN A 332 -29.28 7.05 15.60
CA ASN A 332 -27.86 7.27 15.31
C ASN A 332 -27.06 7.89 16.47
N ASP A 333 -27.73 8.60 17.39
CA ASP A 333 -27.08 9.13 18.59
C ASP A 333 -26.83 8.05 19.65
N LEU A 334 -27.57 6.94 19.60
CA LEU A 334 -27.56 5.90 20.62
C LEU A 334 -26.82 4.63 20.19
N VAL A 335 -26.32 4.55 18.96
CA VAL A 335 -25.53 3.43 18.46
C VAL A 335 -24.07 3.84 18.25
N TYR A 336 -23.14 2.90 18.46
CA TYR A 336 -21.75 3.08 18.08
C TYR A 336 -21.63 3.15 16.56
N THR A 337 -20.79 4.03 16.04
CA THR A 337 -20.44 4.03 14.61
C THR A 337 -19.53 2.86 14.25
N GLY A 338 -18.67 2.46 15.20
CA GLY A 338 -17.62 1.47 15.01
C GLY A 338 -16.38 2.03 14.31
N PRO A 339 -15.26 1.29 14.36
CA PRO A 339 -14.01 1.72 13.75
C PRO A 339 -14.12 1.81 12.22
N LYS A 340 -13.33 2.72 11.63
CA LYS A 340 -13.19 2.86 10.17
C LYS A 340 -12.42 1.67 9.61
N LEU A 341 -13.16 0.68 9.09
CA LEU A 341 -12.59 -0.51 8.43
C LEU A 341 -12.46 -0.37 6.91
N GLN A 342 -12.92 0.74 6.32
CA GLN A 342 -12.81 0.98 4.88
C GLN A 342 -11.34 1.09 4.48
N ASN A 343 -10.93 0.26 3.52
CA ASN A 343 -9.67 0.42 2.83
C ASN A 343 -9.62 1.75 2.09
N ASP A 344 -8.41 2.32 1.97
CA ASP A 344 -8.21 3.53 1.19
C ASP A 344 -8.43 3.26 -0.30
N ILE A 345 -9.18 4.14 -0.97
CA ILE A 345 -9.49 3.97 -2.40
C ILE A 345 -8.21 4.07 -3.24
N GLY A 346 -7.28 4.93 -2.87
CA GLY A 346 -5.99 5.08 -3.53
C GLY A 346 -5.15 3.81 -3.43
N ASP A 347 -5.15 3.16 -2.25
CA ASP A 347 -4.46 1.87 -2.07
C ASP A 347 -5.05 0.77 -2.96
N ILE A 348 -6.39 0.64 -3.00
CA ILE A 348 -7.06 -0.36 -3.84
C ILE A 348 -6.77 -0.11 -5.31
N LEU A 349 -6.95 1.12 -5.79
CA LEU A 349 -6.69 1.47 -7.19
C LEU A 349 -5.21 1.30 -7.54
N THR A 350 -4.29 1.58 -6.63
CA THR A 350 -2.85 1.36 -6.85
C THR A 350 -2.53 -0.12 -6.98
N LYS A 351 -3.05 -0.97 -6.10
CA LYS A 351 -2.88 -2.43 -6.21
C LYS A 351 -3.49 -2.99 -7.48
N PHE A 352 -4.67 -2.49 -7.87
CA PHE A 352 -5.34 -2.87 -9.11
C PHE A 352 -4.42 -2.69 -10.32
N ARG A 353 -3.58 -1.65 -10.35
CA ARG A 353 -2.60 -1.40 -11.43
C ARG A 353 -1.45 -2.40 -11.49
N LEU A 354 -1.15 -3.11 -10.40
CA LEU A 354 -0.03 -4.06 -10.33
C LEU A 354 -0.30 -5.37 -11.08
N HIS A 355 -1.54 -5.62 -11.49
CA HIS A 355 -1.97 -6.89 -12.06
C HIS A 355 -2.09 -6.84 -13.58
N ALA A 356 -1.64 -7.89 -14.27
CA ALA A 356 -1.78 -8.02 -15.72
C ALA A 356 -3.22 -8.28 -16.15
N VAL A 357 -3.93 -9.16 -15.42
CA VAL A 357 -5.36 -9.44 -15.60
C VAL A 357 -6.10 -8.91 -14.40
N VAL A 358 -7.03 -7.99 -14.61
CA VAL A 358 -7.84 -7.39 -13.56
C VAL A 358 -9.31 -7.70 -13.75
N PHE A 359 -10.06 -7.73 -12.65
CA PHE A 359 -11.51 -7.85 -12.67
C PHE A 359 -12.15 -7.11 -11.50
N THR A 360 -13.38 -6.68 -11.71
CA THR A 360 -14.22 -6.07 -10.68
C THR A 360 -15.54 -6.82 -10.56
N ALA A 361 -16.15 -6.77 -9.38
CA ALA A 361 -17.48 -7.29 -9.12
C ALA A 361 -18.17 -6.51 -7.99
N ASP A 362 -19.50 -6.52 -7.98
CA ASP A 362 -20.36 -5.87 -7.00
C ASP A 362 -21.09 -6.93 -6.16
N ILE A 363 -21.07 -6.79 -4.83
CA ILE A 363 -21.85 -7.62 -3.93
C ILE A 363 -23.30 -7.12 -3.93
N SER A 364 -24.14 -7.84 -4.68
CA SER A 364 -25.55 -7.50 -4.85
C SER A 364 -26.27 -7.42 -3.51
N LYS A 365 -26.87 -6.25 -3.25
CA LYS A 365 -27.67 -5.98 -2.04
C LYS A 365 -26.92 -6.31 -0.74
N MET A 366 -25.59 -6.09 -0.70
CA MET A 366 -24.69 -6.44 0.41
C MET A 366 -25.31 -6.30 1.81
N TYR A 367 -25.72 -5.09 2.21
CA TYR A 367 -26.30 -4.84 3.54
C TYR A 367 -27.52 -5.72 3.84
N ARG A 368 -28.38 -5.95 2.84
CA ARG A 368 -29.61 -6.74 2.99
C ARG A 368 -29.33 -8.23 3.13
N ASN A 369 -28.10 -8.67 2.87
CA ASN A 369 -27.73 -10.06 3.10
C ASN A 369 -27.30 -10.35 4.54
N ILE A 370 -27.15 -9.32 5.36
CA ILE A 370 -26.79 -9.40 6.77
C ILE A 370 -28.06 -9.18 7.58
N GLU A 371 -28.43 -10.16 8.40
CA GLU A 371 -29.61 -10.08 9.25
C GLU A 371 -29.30 -9.35 10.56
N LEU A 372 -30.28 -8.64 11.08
CA LEU A 372 -30.24 -8.13 12.45
C LEU A 372 -30.81 -9.20 13.39
N ARG A 373 -30.23 -9.29 14.59
CA ARG A 373 -30.75 -10.14 15.67
C ARG A 373 -32.24 -9.88 15.92
N PRO A 374 -33.08 -10.92 16.06
CA PRO A 374 -34.52 -10.74 16.30
C PRO A 374 -34.84 -9.84 17.49
N GLU A 375 -34.03 -9.90 18.55
CA GLU A 375 -34.23 -9.06 19.73
C GLU A 375 -34.03 -7.57 19.45
N ASP A 376 -33.27 -7.23 18.42
CA ASP A 376 -32.86 -5.86 18.13
C ASP A 376 -33.72 -5.20 17.03
N ARG A 377 -34.49 -6.00 16.29
CA ARG A 377 -35.34 -5.52 15.19
C ARG A 377 -36.47 -4.58 15.63
N ARG A 378 -36.86 -4.64 16.90
CA ARG A 378 -37.88 -3.76 17.52
C ARG A 378 -37.56 -2.26 17.43
N TRP A 379 -36.33 -1.91 17.06
CA TRP A 379 -35.84 -0.54 16.90
C TRP A 379 -35.66 -0.13 15.43
N GLN A 380 -36.08 -1.00 14.51
CA GLN A 380 -35.94 -0.80 13.08
C GLN A 380 -37.29 -1.01 12.38
N HIS A 381 -38.32 -0.30 12.86
CA HIS A 381 -39.66 -0.36 12.29
C HIS A 381 -39.88 0.77 11.29
N ILE A 382 -40.80 0.59 10.34
CA ILE A 382 -41.22 1.63 9.38
C ILE A 382 -42.73 1.62 9.22
N LEU A 383 -43.29 2.75 8.78
CA LEU A 383 -44.70 2.84 8.39
C LEU A 383 -44.82 2.76 6.88
N TRP A 384 -45.58 1.81 6.35
CA TRP A 384 -45.79 1.69 4.92
C TRP A 384 -47.17 1.12 4.58
N ARG A 385 -47.66 1.47 3.39
CA ARG A 385 -48.87 0.92 2.77
C ARG A 385 -48.73 0.95 1.26
N ASP A 386 -49.43 0.06 0.58
CA ASP A 386 -49.33 -0.09 -0.86
C ASP A 386 -50.13 1.01 -1.60
N SER A 387 -51.34 1.29 -1.12
CA SER A 387 -52.18 2.39 -1.57
C SER A 387 -52.50 3.39 -0.46
N PRO A 388 -52.62 4.69 -0.74
CA PRO A 388 -53.11 5.69 0.22
C PRO A 388 -54.51 5.43 0.79
N SER A 389 -55.31 4.57 0.12
CA SER A 389 -56.60 4.09 0.60
C SER A 389 -56.48 3.05 1.71
N ASP A 390 -55.33 2.38 1.81
CA ASP A 390 -55.12 1.27 2.74
C ASP A 390 -54.77 1.82 4.13
N PRO A 391 -55.05 1.08 5.20
CA PRO A 391 -54.56 1.42 6.53
C PRO A 391 -53.02 1.44 6.53
N VAL A 392 -52.44 2.48 7.12
CA VAL A 392 -50.99 2.52 7.35
C VAL A 392 -50.61 1.37 8.28
N THR A 393 -49.62 0.60 7.85
CA THR A 393 -49.18 -0.61 8.55
C THR A 393 -47.75 -0.46 9.00
N GLU A 394 -47.44 -1.02 10.16
CA GLU A 394 -46.08 -1.07 10.71
C GLU A 394 -45.35 -2.34 10.24
N TYR A 395 -44.14 -2.15 9.71
CA TYR A 395 -43.27 -3.22 9.24
C TYR A 395 -41.97 -3.21 10.02
N GLU A 396 -41.52 -4.38 10.44
CA GLU A 396 -40.22 -4.60 11.06
C GLU A 396 -39.18 -4.93 9.99
N LEU A 397 -38.04 -4.22 9.99
CA LEU A 397 -36.92 -4.51 9.10
C LEU A 397 -36.01 -5.56 9.72
N LYS A 398 -35.60 -6.56 8.92
CA LYS A 398 -34.89 -7.76 9.40
C LYS A 398 -33.39 -7.74 9.16
N THR A 399 -32.92 -6.80 8.34
CA THR A 399 -31.56 -6.77 7.81
C THR A 399 -30.88 -5.46 8.13
N VAL A 400 -29.55 -5.43 8.08
CA VAL A 400 -28.79 -4.19 8.21
C VAL A 400 -29.24 -3.22 7.12
N THR A 401 -29.70 -2.02 7.51
CA THR A 401 -30.14 -1.00 6.56
C THR A 401 -29.19 0.17 6.52
N TYR A 402 -28.97 0.69 5.32
CA TYR A 402 -28.31 1.98 5.14
C TYR A 402 -29.09 3.10 5.87
N GLY A 403 -28.36 4.08 6.39
CA GLY A 403 -28.91 5.20 7.16
C GLY A 403 -28.65 5.11 8.66
N VAL A 404 -28.37 3.90 9.18
CA VAL A 404 -27.82 3.72 10.54
C VAL A 404 -26.31 3.90 10.50
N THR A 405 -25.74 4.65 11.45
CA THR A 405 -24.30 4.99 11.49
C THR A 405 -23.39 3.77 11.62
N SER A 406 -23.84 2.72 12.28
CA SER A 406 -23.10 1.46 12.46
C SER A 406 -23.08 0.54 11.24
N SER A 407 -23.99 0.75 10.26
CA SER A 407 -24.18 -0.17 9.13
C SER A 407 -22.93 -0.42 8.29
N PRO A 408 -22.11 0.60 7.94
CA PRO A 408 -20.88 0.38 7.18
C PRO A 408 -19.87 -0.50 7.92
N TYR A 409 -19.70 -0.27 9.24
CA TYR A 409 -18.83 -1.11 10.07
C TYR A 409 -19.34 -2.55 10.11
N LEU A 410 -20.63 -2.75 10.41
CA LEU A 410 -21.25 -4.08 10.46
C LEU A 410 -21.06 -4.84 9.14
N ALA A 411 -21.26 -4.16 8.01
CA ALA A 411 -21.15 -4.76 6.68
C ALA A 411 -19.71 -5.22 6.37
N ILE A 412 -18.73 -4.35 6.56
CA ILE A 412 -17.31 -4.66 6.27
C ILE A 412 -16.78 -5.68 7.28
N ARG A 413 -17.09 -5.52 8.57
CA ARG A 413 -16.66 -6.46 9.62
C ARG A 413 -17.23 -7.87 9.38
N THR A 414 -18.43 -7.97 8.79
CA THR A 414 -19.03 -9.24 8.35
C THR A 414 -18.25 -9.88 7.21
N LEU A 415 -17.80 -9.11 6.20
CA LEU A 415 -16.91 -9.65 5.18
C LEU A 415 -15.56 -10.10 5.77
N HIS A 416 -14.99 -9.34 6.69
CA HIS A 416 -13.76 -9.74 7.39
C HIS A 416 -13.95 -10.99 8.25
N GLN A 417 -15.14 -11.15 8.86
CA GLN A 417 -15.48 -12.38 9.57
C GLN A 417 -15.55 -13.56 8.61
N LEU A 418 -16.23 -13.41 7.48
CA LEU A 418 -16.32 -14.43 6.44
C LEU A 418 -14.93 -14.83 5.90
N ALA A 419 -14.08 -13.84 5.63
CA ALA A 419 -12.71 -14.06 5.21
C ALA A 419 -11.95 -14.88 6.25
N SER A 420 -12.10 -14.57 7.54
CA SER A 420 -11.43 -15.29 8.63
C SER A 420 -11.95 -16.71 8.83
N ASP A 421 -13.26 -16.92 8.65
CA ASP A 421 -13.89 -18.24 8.80
C ASP A 421 -13.41 -19.24 7.73
N TYR A 422 -13.10 -18.75 6.52
CA TYR A 422 -12.77 -19.59 5.36
C TYR A 422 -11.38 -19.35 4.75
N GLU A 423 -10.51 -18.59 5.40
CA GLU A 423 -9.17 -18.25 4.89
C GLU A 423 -8.33 -19.47 4.49
N LYS A 424 -8.46 -20.57 5.25
CA LYS A 424 -7.72 -21.80 4.97
C LYS A 424 -8.22 -22.52 3.70
N GLU A 425 -9.51 -22.39 3.37
CA GLU A 425 -10.12 -23.02 2.20
C GLU A 425 -9.89 -22.17 0.94
N TRP A 426 -10.02 -20.84 1.07
CA TRP A 426 -9.98 -19.89 -0.04
C TRP A 426 -9.13 -18.66 0.29
N PRO A 427 -7.80 -18.80 0.30
CA PRO A 427 -6.89 -17.75 0.75
C PRO A 427 -6.88 -16.51 -0.15
N LEU A 428 -7.10 -16.64 -1.48
CA LEU A 428 -7.12 -15.49 -2.39
C LEU A 428 -8.36 -14.64 -2.11
N ALA A 429 -9.53 -15.28 -2.00
CA ALA A 429 -10.76 -14.58 -1.67
C ALA A 429 -10.69 -13.90 -0.29
N ALA A 430 -10.12 -14.57 0.72
CA ALA A 430 -9.95 -14.00 2.05
C ALA A 430 -9.08 -12.73 2.04
N ALA A 431 -7.96 -12.75 1.30
CA ALA A 431 -7.09 -11.59 1.16
C ALA A 431 -7.84 -10.40 0.51
N SER A 432 -8.58 -10.66 -0.56
CA SER A 432 -9.29 -9.62 -1.32
C SER A 432 -10.46 -9.00 -0.59
N LEU A 433 -11.19 -9.79 0.19
CA LEU A 433 -12.24 -9.27 1.08
C LEU A 433 -11.70 -8.36 2.17
N ARG A 434 -10.43 -8.50 2.56
CA ARG A 434 -9.79 -7.65 3.57
C ARG A 434 -9.13 -6.42 2.98
N HIS A 435 -8.58 -6.51 1.76
CA HIS A 435 -7.62 -5.52 1.27
C HIS A 435 -8.00 -4.84 -0.04
N ASP A 436 -8.92 -5.45 -0.81
CA ASP A 436 -9.24 -5.06 -2.19
C ASP A 436 -10.75 -4.85 -2.38
N THR A 437 -11.48 -4.76 -1.27
CA THR A 437 -12.92 -4.47 -1.22
C THR A 437 -13.17 -3.10 -0.62
N PHE A 438 -13.98 -2.31 -1.31
CA PHE A 438 -14.51 -1.04 -0.84
C PHE A 438 -16.04 -1.14 -0.79
N MET A 439 -16.58 -1.33 0.41
CA MET A 439 -18.02 -1.57 0.62
C MET A 439 -18.51 -2.79 -0.19
N ASP A 440 -19.37 -2.57 -1.18
CA ASP A 440 -19.93 -3.56 -2.09
C ASP A 440 -19.05 -3.80 -3.34
N ASP A 441 -18.09 -2.94 -3.64
CA ASP A 441 -17.21 -3.06 -4.81
C ASP A 441 -15.94 -3.87 -4.49
N ILE A 442 -15.73 -4.96 -5.20
CA ILE A 442 -14.51 -5.78 -5.17
C ILE A 442 -13.67 -5.45 -6.40
N THR A 443 -12.41 -5.06 -6.21
CA THR A 443 -11.52 -4.58 -7.28
C THR A 443 -10.18 -5.29 -7.19
N VAL A 444 -9.95 -6.32 -8.01
CA VAL A 444 -8.83 -7.26 -7.84
C VAL A 444 -8.14 -7.59 -9.16
N GLY A 445 -7.03 -8.31 -9.08
CA GLY A 445 -6.41 -8.88 -10.26
C GLY A 445 -5.44 -10.01 -9.94
N ALA A 446 -4.75 -10.46 -10.98
CA ALA A 446 -3.68 -11.44 -10.92
C ALA A 446 -2.66 -11.23 -12.06
N THR A 447 -1.54 -11.94 -11.98
CA THR A 447 -0.48 -11.92 -13.01
C THR A 447 -0.81 -12.79 -14.23
N SER A 448 -1.76 -13.72 -14.11
CA SER A 448 -2.19 -14.60 -15.21
C SER A 448 -3.70 -14.83 -15.20
N ILE A 449 -4.26 -15.17 -16.37
CA ILE A 449 -5.68 -15.50 -16.53
C ILE A 449 -6.11 -16.69 -15.67
N GLU A 450 -5.27 -17.72 -15.57
CA GLU A 450 -5.53 -18.92 -14.76
C GLU A 450 -5.69 -18.56 -13.27
N THR A 451 -4.79 -17.71 -12.76
CA THR A 451 -4.84 -17.25 -11.37
C THR A 451 -6.05 -16.35 -11.14
N ALA A 452 -6.39 -15.49 -12.09
CA ALA A 452 -7.59 -14.65 -12.01
C ALA A 452 -8.87 -15.50 -11.97
N LEU A 453 -8.99 -16.53 -12.81
CA LEU A 453 -10.13 -17.44 -12.83
C LEU A 453 -10.24 -18.27 -11.54
N LYS A 454 -9.12 -18.72 -11.00
CA LYS A 454 -9.08 -19.37 -9.68
C LYS A 454 -9.58 -18.42 -8.60
N HIS A 455 -9.10 -17.18 -8.59
CA HIS A 455 -9.48 -16.16 -7.62
C HIS A 455 -10.98 -15.85 -7.69
N LYS A 456 -11.52 -15.67 -8.89
CA LYS A 456 -12.96 -15.53 -9.14
C LYS A 456 -13.77 -16.67 -8.51
N GLU A 457 -13.34 -17.91 -8.72
CA GLU A 457 -14.04 -19.09 -8.21
C GLU A 457 -14.00 -19.14 -6.67
N GLU A 458 -12.83 -18.87 -6.07
CA GLU A 458 -12.69 -18.74 -4.62
C GLU A 458 -13.63 -17.67 -4.04
N LEU A 459 -13.76 -16.51 -4.70
CA LEU A 459 -14.66 -15.43 -4.28
C LEU A 459 -16.13 -15.86 -4.33
N ILE A 460 -16.56 -16.48 -5.44
CA ILE A 460 -17.94 -16.95 -5.61
C ILE A 460 -18.26 -17.99 -4.53
N GLN A 461 -17.38 -18.97 -4.31
CA GLN A 461 -17.62 -20.03 -3.33
C GLN A 461 -17.66 -19.49 -1.89
N MET A 462 -16.73 -18.63 -1.52
CA MET A 462 -16.68 -18.02 -0.18
C MET A 462 -17.92 -17.16 0.08
N LEU A 463 -18.25 -16.24 -0.81
CA LEU A 463 -19.38 -15.33 -0.65
C LEU A 463 -20.73 -16.07 -0.69
N ALA A 464 -20.84 -17.14 -1.47
CA ALA A 464 -22.02 -18.00 -1.49
C ALA A 464 -22.30 -18.64 -0.13
N ARG A 465 -21.27 -18.95 0.68
CA ARG A 465 -21.48 -19.44 2.06
C ARG A 465 -22.29 -18.44 2.87
N ALA A 466 -22.11 -17.14 2.64
CA ALA A 466 -22.81 -16.06 3.32
C ALA A 466 -24.02 -15.49 2.57
N LYS A 467 -24.46 -16.12 1.47
CA LYS A 467 -25.51 -15.61 0.57
C LYS A 467 -25.18 -14.25 -0.05
N PHE A 468 -23.90 -13.88 -0.11
CA PHE A 468 -23.45 -12.73 -0.87
C PHE A 468 -23.28 -13.16 -2.33
N GLU A 469 -24.06 -12.56 -3.21
CA GLU A 469 -24.03 -12.86 -4.64
C GLU A 469 -23.26 -11.77 -5.39
N LEU A 470 -22.33 -12.17 -6.26
CA LEU A 470 -21.55 -11.26 -7.08
C LEU A 470 -22.22 -10.99 -8.44
N ARG A 471 -22.34 -9.72 -8.78
CA ARG A 471 -22.90 -9.21 -10.04
C ARG A 471 -22.00 -8.11 -10.61
N LYS A 472 -22.39 -7.53 -11.75
CA LYS A 472 -21.67 -6.47 -12.46
C LYS A 472 -20.18 -6.77 -12.69
N TRP A 473 -19.88 -7.98 -13.12
CA TRP A 473 -18.51 -8.37 -13.42
C TRP A 473 -17.94 -7.57 -14.60
N SER A 474 -16.70 -7.11 -14.47
CA SER A 474 -15.91 -6.50 -15.55
C SER A 474 -14.47 -6.98 -15.47
N SER A 475 -13.74 -6.96 -16.58
CA SER A 475 -12.33 -7.38 -16.66
C SER A 475 -11.67 -6.77 -17.88
N ASN A 476 -10.33 -6.63 -17.88
CA ASN A 476 -9.53 -6.33 -19.08
C ASN A 476 -9.21 -7.58 -19.93
N SER A 477 -9.67 -8.77 -19.51
CA SER A 477 -9.53 -10.01 -20.26
C SER A 477 -10.89 -10.48 -20.81
N PRO A 478 -11.04 -10.57 -22.16
CA PRO A 478 -12.21 -11.19 -22.76
C PRO A 478 -12.38 -12.65 -22.32
N GLU A 479 -11.27 -13.39 -22.22
CA GLU A 479 -11.25 -14.79 -21.78
C GLU A 479 -11.85 -14.95 -20.39
N PHE A 480 -11.57 -14.02 -19.48
CA PHE A 480 -12.17 -14.00 -18.15
C PHE A 480 -13.69 -13.84 -18.21
N LEU A 481 -14.19 -12.88 -19.02
CA LEU A 481 -15.62 -12.61 -19.14
C LEU A 481 -16.41 -13.74 -19.79
N THR A 482 -15.79 -14.54 -20.67
CA THR A 482 -16.48 -15.73 -21.25
C THR A 482 -16.88 -16.76 -20.19
N GLN A 483 -16.24 -16.74 -19.02
CA GLN A 483 -16.53 -17.62 -17.88
C GLN A 483 -17.57 -17.06 -16.92
N ILE A 484 -18.24 -15.96 -17.28
CA ILE A 484 -19.29 -15.30 -16.50
C ILE A 484 -20.59 -15.29 -17.31
N PRO A 485 -21.75 -15.64 -16.71
CA PRO A 485 -23.04 -15.47 -17.37
C PRO A 485 -23.27 -14.01 -17.79
N THR A 486 -23.74 -13.79 -19.02
CA THR A 486 -23.88 -12.45 -19.62
C THR A 486 -24.80 -11.51 -18.81
N GLU A 487 -25.73 -12.07 -18.04
CA GLU A 487 -26.61 -11.36 -17.10
C GLU A 487 -25.90 -10.88 -15.82
N HIS A 488 -24.73 -11.42 -15.50
CA HIS A 488 -23.92 -11.05 -14.35
C HIS A 488 -22.84 -10.03 -14.70
N CYS A 489 -22.54 -9.83 -15.99
CA CYS A 489 -21.59 -8.82 -16.44
C CYS A 489 -22.13 -7.39 -16.26
N GLN A 490 -21.22 -6.44 -16.04
CA GLN A 490 -21.55 -5.02 -16.05
C GLN A 490 -22.01 -4.59 -17.44
N VAL A 491 -22.87 -3.58 -17.49
CA VAL A 491 -23.24 -2.93 -18.75
C VAL A 491 -22.31 -1.74 -18.93
N PRO A 492 -21.69 -1.59 -20.11
CA PRO A 492 -21.92 -2.38 -21.31
C PRO A 492 -21.18 -3.73 -21.33
N LYS A 493 -21.81 -4.71 -21.98
CA LYS A 493 -21.55 -6.14 -21.77
C LYS A 493 -20.41 -6.72 -22.61
N THR A 494 -19.78 -5.92 -23.46
CA THR A 494 -18.92 -6.41 -24.54
C THR A 494 -17.71 -5.51 -24.75
N PHE A 495 -16.54 -6.13 -24.94
CA PHE A 495 -15.32 -5.49 -25.41
C PHE A 495 -15.43 -4.91 -26.85
N CYS A 496 -16.44 -5.31 -27.61
CA CYS A 496 -16.46 -5.17 -29.07
C CYS A 496 -17.40 -4.09 -29.63
N ASP A 497 -17.81 -3.09 -28.85
CA ASP A 497 -18.60 -1.98 -29.38
C ASP A 497 -17.68 -0.82 -29.83
N GLU A 498 -17.10 -0.95 -31.03
CA GLU A 498 -16.19 0.04 -31.65
C GLU A 498 -16.79 1.46 -31.79
N LYS A 499 -18.11 1.63 -31.61
CA LYS A 499 -18.80 2.91 -31.83
C LYS A 499 -18.90 3.80 -30.60
N GLN A 500 -18.55 3.32 -29.41
CA GLN A 500 -18.42 4.12 -28.19
C GLN A 500 -17.30 3.51 -27.36
N LYS A 501 -16.23 4.24 -27.04
CA LYS A 501 -15.27 3.80 -26.02
C LYS A 501 -16.03 3.61 -24.71
N GLN A 502 -16.22 2.38 -24.30
CA GLN A 502 -17.15 2.00 -23.24
C GLN A 502 -16.42 1.98 -21.89
N SER A 503 -16.21 3.17 -21.31
CA SER A 503 -15.62 3.30 -19.99
C SER A 503 -16.62 2.90 -18.89
N ILE A 504 -16.18 2.11 -17.91
CA ILE A 504 -16.93 1.82 -16.68
C ILE A 504 -16.38 2.63 -15.51
N LYS A 505 -17.19 2.92 -14.48
CA LYS A 505 -16.71 3.57 -13.25
C LYS A 505 -16.23 2.50 -12.25
N ILE A 506 -14.98 2.59 -11.81
CA ILE A 506 -14.39 1.81 -10.70
C ILE A 506 -14.03 2.78 -9.58
N LEU A 507 -14.65 2.63 -8.41
CA LEU A 507 -14.41 3.45 -7.22
C LEU A 507 -14.41 4.98 -7.47
N GLY A 508 -15.22 5.41 -8.45
CA GLY A 508 -15.40 6.80 -8.86
C GLY A 508 -14.50 7.27 -10.02
N VAL A 509 -13.52 6.49 -10.46
CA VAL A 509 -12.67 6.77 -11.63
C VAL A 509 -13.17 6.00 -12.85
N GLN A 510 -13.08 6.56 -14.06
CA GLN A 510 -13.44 5.81 -15.26
C GLN A 510 -12.28 4.92 -15.72
N TRP A 511 -12.61 3.71 -16.14
CA TRP A 511 -11.67 2.73 -16.66
C TRP A 511 -12.24 2.12 -17.93
N ASP A 512 -11.42 2.08 -18.98
CA ASP A 512 -11.71 1.36 -20.21
C ASP A 512 -11.09 -0.03 -20.10
N PRO A 513 -11.91 -1.11 -20.00
CA PRO A 513 -11.37 -2.45 -19.89
C PRO A 513 -10.68 -2.94 -21.17
N ALA A 514 -11.04 -2.42 -22.34
CA ALA A 514 -10.51 -2.89 -23.63
C ALA A 514 -9.09 -2.40 -23.88
N ASP A 515 -8.88 -1.09 -23.73
CA ASP A 515 -7.57 -0.47 -23.84
C ASP A 515 -6.78 -0.56 -22.51
N ASP A 516 -7.44 -1.00 -21.44
CA ASP A 516 -6.92 -1.10 -20.07
C ASP A 516 -6.34 0.21 -19.54
N ASN A 517 -7.05 1.32 -19.78
CA ASN A 517 -6.64 2.67 -19.42
C ASN A 517 -7.61 3.32 -18.45
N PHE A 518 -7.10 4.11 -17.52
CA PHE A 518 -7.94 5.01 -16.76
C PHE A 518 -8.24 6.26 -17.58
N THR A 519 -9.45 6.80 -17.42
CA THR A 519 -9.93 7.96 -18.15
C THR A 519 -10.67 8.90 -17.20
N TYR A 520 -10.81 10.16 -17.61
CA TYR A 520 -11.64 11.14 -16.90
C TYR A 520 -12.59 11.85 -17.86
N ALA A 521 -13.88 11.86 -17.53
CA ALA A 521 -14.89 12.65 -18.22
C ALA A 521 -14.95 14.07 -17.63
N LEU A 522 -13.93 14.88 -17.91
CA LEU A 522 -13.88 16.30 -17.51
C LEU A 522 -14.61 17.22 -18.50
N SER A 523 -15.05 16.70 -19.63
CA SER A 523 -15.66 17.46 -20.74
C SER A 523 -17.00 18.13 -20.41
N GLU A 524 -17.58 17.86 -19.24
CA GLU A 524 -18.89 18.39 -18.80
C GLU A 524 -18.82 19.59 -17.84
N LEU A 525 -17.64 20.19 -17.60
CA LEU A 525 -17.57 21.40 -16.78
C LEU A 525 -18.28 22.56 -17.49
N ALA A 526 -19.49 22.91 -17.02
CA ALA A 526 -20.25 24.02 -17.57
C ALA A 526 -19.51 25.34 -17.34
N PRO A 527 -19.58 26.33 -18.25
CA PRO A 527 -19.05 27.66 -18.02
C PRO A 527 -19.86 28.34 -16.90
N GLY A 528 -19.45 28.11 -15.65
CA GLY A 528 -20.01 28.77 -14.48
C GLY A 528 -19.51 30.20 -14.43
N ASN A 529 -20.42 31.16 -14.28
CA ASN A 529 -20.11 32.58 -14.16
C ASN A 529 -20.34 33.13 -12.73
N THR A 530 -20.62 32.26 -11.76
CA THR A 530 -20.73 32.62 -10.33
C THR A 530 -19.74 31.84 -9.49
N LYS A 531 -19.42 32.37 -8.30
CA LYS A 531 -18.55 31.68 -7.33
C LYS A 531 -19.09 30.28 -7.00
N ARG A 532 -20.41 30.15 -6.79
CA ARG A 532 -21.08 28.87 -6.54
C ARG A 532 -20.92 27.90 -7.71
N ALA A 533 -21.12 28.35 -8.94
CA ALA A 533 -21.03 27.50 -10.13
C ALA A 533 -19.59 26.99 -10.33
N ILE A 534 -18.60 27.87 -10.21
CA ILE A 534 -17.18 27.50 -10.32
C ILE A 534 -16.78 26.52 -9.22
N LEU A 535 -17.15 26.78 -7.95
CA LEU A 535 -16.89 25.85 -6.86
C LEU A 535 -17.54 24.48 -7.10
N SER A 536 -18.79 24.47 -7.58
CA SER A 536 -19.49 23.23 -7.90
C SER A 536 -18.78 22.43 -9.00
N ASN A 537 -18.18 23.09 -9.99
CA ASN A 537 -17.41 22.45 -11.03
C ASN A 537 -16.08 21.90 -10.51
N VAL A 538 -15.34 22.70 -9.74
CA VAL A 538 -14.08 22.25 -9.11
C VAL A 538 -14.33 21.05 -8.21
N ALA A 539 -15.42 21.05 -7.43
CA ALA A 539 -15.79 19.94 -6.55
C ALA A 539 -16.18 18.64 -7.29
N ARG A 540 -16.47 18.70 -8.59
CA ARG A 540 -16.72 17.52 -9.43
C ARG A 540 -15.43 16.82 -9.86
N ILE A 541 -14.28 17.48 -9.76
CA ILE A 541 -12.98 16.88 -10.07
C ILE A 541 -12.66 15.88 -8.97
N TYR A 542 -12.94 14.61 -9.24
CA TYR A 542 -12.64 13.49 -8.35
C TYR A 542 -11.35 12.81 -8.80
N ASP A 543 -10.28 12.99 -8.05
CA ASP A 543 -8.93 12.52 -8.41
C ASP A 543 -8.24 11.85 -7.22
N PRO A 544 -8.62 10.60 -6.88
CA PRO A 544 -8.13 9.92 -5.69
C PRO A 544 -6.62 9.57 -5.76
N LEU A 545 -6.04 9.50 -6.96
CA LEU A 545 -4.64 9.14 -7.18
C LEU A 545 -3.75 10.34 -7.56
N GLY A 546 -4.31 11.53 -7.69
CA GLY A 546 -3.56 12.75 -7.96
C GLY A 546 -3.07 12.91 -9.41
N TRP A 547 -3.62 12.17 -10.38
CA TRP A 547 -3.20 12.25 -11.79
C TRP A 547 -3.55 13.59 -12.43
N LEU A 548 -4.57 14.26 -11.92
CA LEU A 548 -5.00 15.59 -12.34
C LEU A 548 -4.43 16.69 -11.42
N ALA A 549 -3.40 16.40 -10.61
CA ALA A 549 -2.84 17.35 -9.65
C ALA A 549 -2.53 18.75 -10.25
N PRO A 550 -1.95 18.89 -11.46
CA PRO A 550 -1.75 20.21 -12.08
C PRO A 550 -3.07 20.97 -12.31
N MET A 551 -4.12 20.28 -12.76
CA MET A 551 -5.45 20.88 -12.93
C MET A 551 -6.08 21.25 -11.60
N VAL A 552 -6.00 20.36 -10.61
CA VAL A 552 -6.53 20.59 -9.26
C VAL A 552 -5.83 21.79 -8.61
N LEU A 553 -4.52 21.97 -8.84
CA LEU A 553 -3.79 23.15 -8.40
C LEU A 553 -4.35 24.43 -9.03
N ILE A 554 -4.51 24.48 -10.35
CA ILE A 554 -5.07 25.64 -11.06
C ILE A 554 -6.50 25.93 -10.60
N ALA A 555 -7.32 24.90 -10.39
CA ALA A 555 -8.65 25.03 -9.80
C ALA A 555 -8.59 25.67 -8.40
N LYS A 556 -7.72 25.18 -7.51
CA LYS A 556 -7.55 25.73 -6.16
C LYS A 556 -7.04 27.16 -6.16
N LEU A 557 -6.11 27.51 -7.05
CA LEU A 557 -5.64 28.90 -7.23
C LEU A 557 -6.76 29.82 -7.72
N THR A 558 -7.57 29.35 -8.67
CA THR A 558 -8.77 30.07 -9.15
C THR A 558 -9.77 30.31 -8.01
N LEU A 559 -10.03 29.30 -7.17
CA LEU A 559 -10.87 29.48 -6.00
C LEU A 559 -10.28 30.50 -5.02
N GLN A 560 -8.97 30.45 -4.77
CA GLN A 560 -8.30 31.43 -3.90
C GLN A 560 -8.47 32.87 -4.42
N GLU A 561 -8.34 33.08 -5.74
CA GLU A 561 -8.57 34.38 -6.37
C GLU A 561 -10.03 34.85 -6.18
N LEU A 562 -11.01 33.96 -6.40
CA LEU A 562 -12.43 34.24 -6.16
C LEU A 562 -12.73 34.62 -4.70
N TRP A 563 -12.03 34.02 -3.74
CA TRP A 563 -12.18 34.38 -2.33
C TRP A 563 -11.63 35.78 -2.03
N ARG A 564 -10.51 36.17 -2.66
CA ARG A 564 -9.92 37.51 -2.49
C ARG A 564 -10.80 38.62 -3.06
N LEU A 565 -11.63 38.32 -4.06
CA LEU A 565 -12.59 39.28 -4.63
C LEU A 565 -13.77 39.60 -3.70
N GLN A 566 -13.96 38.86 -2.60
CA GLN A 566 -15.03 39.09 -1.61
C GLN A 566 -16.47 39.12 -2.19
N LEU A 567 -16.69 38.51 -3.35
CA LEU A 567 -18.01 38.39 -3.99
C LEU A 567 -18.96 37.47 -3.20
N ASP A 568 -20.25 37.73 -3.26
CA ASP A 568 -21.26 36.80 -2.76
C ASP A 568 -21.41 35.57 -3.68
N TRP A 569 -22.07 34.51 -3.18
CA TRP A 569 -22.12 33.19 -3.83
C TRP A 569 -22.65 33.19 -5.26
N ASP A 570 -23.69 33.98 -5.50
CA ASP A 570 -24.45 34.02 -6.75
C ASP A 570 -24.16 35.28 -7.57
N GLU A 571 -23.18 36.09 -7.16
CA GLU A 571 -22.69 37.22 -7.92
C GLU A 571 -21.87 36.77 -9.14
N THR A 572 -21.93 37.56 -10.21
CA THR A 572 -21.17 37.30 -11.42
C THR A 572 -19.68 37.57 -11.18
N VAL A 573 -18.84 36.60 -11.52
CA VAL A 573 -17.39 36.73 -11.37
C VAL A 573 -16.77 37.40 -12.60
N PRO A 574 -15.68 38.18 -12.44
CA PRO A 574 -14.90 38.66 -13.57
C PRO A 574 -14.30 37.48 -14.35
N LEU A 575 -13.98 37.68 -15.62
CA LEU A 575 -13.34 36.66 -16.45
C LEU A 575 -11.94 36.33 -15.89
N LEU A 576 -11.82 35.19 -15.22
CA LEU A 576 -10.54 34.70 -14.71
C LEU A 576 -9.83 33.90 -15.80
N GLN A 577 -8.62 34.33 -16.17
CA GLN A 577 -7.80 33.62 -17.16
C GLN A 577 -7.52 32.18 -16.73
N SER A 578 -7.30 31.94 -15.44
CA SER A 578 -7.10 30.60 -14.88
C SER A 578 -8.33 29.70 -15.04
N TRP A 579 -9.53 30.26 -14.93
CA TRP A 579 -10.79 29.53 -15.15
C TRP A 579 -11.00 29.19 -16.62
N SER A 580 -10.75 30.16 -17.51
CA SER A 580 -10.79 29.93 -18.96
C SER A 580 -9.77 28.89 -19.41
N TYR A 581 -8.55 28.95 -18.87
CA TYR A 581 -7.52 27.95 -19.11
C TYR A 581 -7.99 26.57 -18.66
N LEU A 582 -8.51 26.44 -17.44
CA LEU A 582 -8.98 25.16 -16.91
C LEU A 582 -10.07 24.55 -17.80
N LEU A 583 -11.07 25.33 -18.21
CA LEU A 583 -12.12 24.87 -19.12
C LEU A 583 -11.57 24.40 -20.48
N SER A 584 -10.57 25.10 -21.02
CA SER A 584 -9.94 24.71 -22.29
C SER A 584 -9.05 23.47 -22.14
N ALA A 585 -8.40 23.32 -20.99
CA ALA A 585 -7.46 22.23 -20.74
C ALA A 585 -8.18 20.93 -20.37
N CYS A 586 -9.41 20.98 -19.85
CA CYS A 586 -10.24 19.79 -19.54
C CYS A 586 -10.37 18.79 -20.71
N GLY A 587 -10.31 19.25 -21.96
CA GLY A 587 -10.38 18.37 -23.13
C GLY A 587 -9.08 17.60 -23.44
N LEU A 588 -7.96 18.00 -22.83
CA LEU A 588 -6.64 17.42 -23.07
C LEU A 588 -6.36 16.21 -22.15
N PHE A 589 -6.98 16.17 -20.96
CA PHE A 589 -6.66 15.19 -19.90
C PHE A 589 -7.64 14.02 -19.85
N HIS A 590 -7.73 13.26 -20.95
CA HIS A 590 -8.74 12.20 -21.09
C HIS A 590 -8.19 10.78 -20.91
N LEU A 591 -6.86 10.58 -20.98
CA LEU A 591 -6.25 9.25 -20.94
C LEU A 591 -5.08 9.22 -19.94
N VAL A 592 -5.14 8.30 -18.99
CA VAL A 592 -4.02 7.94 -18.12
C VAL A 592 -3.78 6.45 -18.29
N ASP A 593 -2.61 6.09 -18.83
CA ASP A 593 -2.23 4.69 -18.96
C ASP A 593 -2.21 4.03 -17.57
N ARG A 594 -2.87 2.88 -17.44
CA ARG A 594 -2.95 2.15 -16.16
C ARG A 594 -1.55 1.72 -15.70
N THR A 595 -0.67 1.36 -16.63
CA THR A 595 0.64 0.75 -16.39
C THR A 595 1.81 1.74 -16.53
N GLN A 596 1.70 2.76 -17.37
CA GLN A 596 2.76 3.76 -17.55
C GLN A 596 2.54 4.96 -16.62
N MET A 597 3.49 5.18 -15.70
CA MET A 597 3.62 6.45 -14.99
C MET A 597 4.38 7.44 -15.88
N ASP A 598 3.77 7.89 -16.98
CA ASP A 598 4.34 8.95 -17.80
C ASP A 598 4.16 10.30 -17.11
N SER A 599 4.85 10.49 -15.99
CA SER A 599 4.97 11.78 -15.31
C SER A 599 5.73 12.82 -16.14
N LEU A 600 6.44 12.40 -17.19
CA LEU A 600 7.31 13.26 -18.00
C LEU A 600 6.59 14.01 -19.14
N GLU A 601 5.52 13.46 -19.73
CA GLU A 601 4.73 14.22 -20.72
C GLU A 601 3.81 15.26 -20.07
N PHE A 602 3.42 15.05 -18.80
CA PHE A 602 2.52 15.93 -18.06
C PHE A 602 3.09 17.33 -17.79
N PHE A 603 4.39 17.45 -17.54
CA PHE A 603 5.05 18.75 -17.39
C PHE A 603 5.30 19.43 -18.74
N TYR A 604 5.58 18.65 -19.79
CA TYR A 604 5.87 19.20 -21.12
C TYR A 604 4.64 19.81 -21.80
N MET A 605 3.45 19.25 -21.58
CA MET A 605 2.17 19.79 -22.09
C MET A 605 1.67 21.02 -21.30
N ALA A 606 2.07 21.17 -20.03
CA ALA A 606 1.63 22.26 -19.18
C ALA A 606 2.41 23.57 -19.41
N GLY A 607 3.49 23.56 -20.21
CA GLY A 607 4.29 24.75 -20.49
C GLY A 607 4.83 25.42 -19.23
N VAL A 608 5.20 24.61 -18.22
CA VAL A 608 5.91 25.06 -17.01
C VAL A 608 7.39 24.74 -17.14
#